data_AF-A0A382WST8-F1
#
_entry.id   AF-A0A382WST8-F1
#
_cell.length_a   1.000
_cell.length_b   1.000
_cell.length_c   1.000
_cell.angle_alpha   90.00
_cell.angle_beta   90.00
_cell.angle_gamma   90.00
#
_symmetry.space_group_name_H-M   'P 1'
#
loop_
_entity.id
_entity.type
_entity.pdbx_description
1 polymer ?
#
loop_
_entity_poly.entity_id
_entity_poly.type
_entity_poly.pdbx_seq_one_letter_code
_entity_poly.pdbx_strand_id
1 'polypeptide(L)' 'MKKSFFLICFLILSSCSSIPKNTADGCSIFSERYLWYKHAKKVEKKWGTPIYIQLAFIK' A
#
# COMPACT_ATOMS: atom_id res chain seq x y z
N MET A 1 -6.24 4.75 33.64
CA MET A 1 -7.01 4.24 32.47
C MET A 1 -7.17 5.27 31.34
N LYS A 2 -7.61 6.51 31.61
CA LYS A 2 -7.84 7.56 30.57
C LYS A 2 -6.60 7.90 29.69
N LYS A 3 -5.39 7.92 30.24
CA LYS A 3 -4.14 8.25 29.51
C LYS A 3 -3.74 7.18 28.49
N SER A 4 -4.03 5.90 28.77
CA SER A 4 -3.76 4.79 27.85
C SER A 4 -4.68 4.80 26.64
N PHE A 5 -5.96 5.15 26.85
CA PHE A 5 -6.92 5.31 25.76
C PHE A 5 -6.50 6.40 24.76
N PHE A 6 -5.96 7.52 25.27
CA PHE A 6 -5.47 8.61 24.43
C PHE A 6 -4.26 8.22 23.57
N LEU A 7 -3.35 7.40 24.12
CA LEU A 7 -2.20 6.86 23.39
C LEU A 7 -2.62 5.91 22.27
N ILE A 8 -3.61 5.05 22.52
CA ILE A 8 -4.15 4.13 21.52
C ILE A 8 -4.84 4.90 20.38
N CYS A 9 -5.63 5.93 20.68
CA CYS A 9 -6.20 6.79 19.64
C CYS A 9 -5.11 7.43 18.78
N PHE A 10 -4.05 7.96 19.38
CA PHE A 10 -2.97 8.62 18.63
C PHE A 10 -2.25 7.66 17.67
N LEU A 11 -2.02 6.41 18.09
CA LEU A 11 -1.44 5.37 17.25
C LEU A 11 -2.31 5.06 16.02
N ILE A 12 -3.63 4.94 16.19
CA ILE A 12 -4.55 4.65 15.10
C ILE A 12 -4.65 5.82 14.12
N LEU A 13 -4.58 7.08 14.60
CA LEU A 13 -4.62 8.25 13.72
C LEU A 13 -3.36 8.38 12.84
N SER A 14 -2.23 7.78 13.24
CA SER A 14 -0.98 7.83 12.47
C SER A 14 -0.88 6.87 11.28
N SER A 15 -1.87 5.98 11.07
CA SER A 15 -1.82 4.97 10.01
C SER A 15 -2.24 5.44 8.62
N CYS A 16 -2.38 6.75 8.40
CA CYS A 16 -2.72 7.30 7.09
C CYS A 16 -1.58 7.04 6.09
N SER A 17 -1.85 6.27 5.03
CA SER A 17 -0.88 6.00 3.96
C SER A 17 -1.19 6.81 2.72
N SER A 18 -0.14 7.24 2.03
CA SER A 18 -0.24 8.09 0.84
C SER A 18 -0.52 7.24 -0.40
N ILE A 19 -1.40 7.74 -1.28
CA ILE A 19 -1.78 7.13 -2.57
C ILE A 19 -0.72 7.46 -3.65
N PRO A 20 -0.46 6.57 -4.62
CA PRO A 20 0.43 6.87 -5.75
C PRO A 20 0.02 8.14 -6.50
N LYS A 21 1.01 8.95 -6.91
CA LYS A 21 0.74 10.21 -7.62
C LYS A 21 0.36 9.99 -9.08
N ASN A 22 0.90 8.94 -9.70
CA ASN A 22 0.67 8.62 -11.09
C ASN A 22 0.26 7.15 -11.23
N THR A 23 -1.04 6.92 -11.45
CA THR A 23 -1.59 5.57 -11.62
C THR A 23 -1.52 5.05 -13.07
N ALA A 24 -1.13 5.90 -14.03
CA ALA A 24 -1.01 5.53 -15.43
C ALA A 24 0.30 4.79 -15.76
N ASP A 25 1.34 4.96 -14.93
CA ASP A 25 2.65 4.32 -15.12
C ASP A 25 3.02 3.42 -13.93
N GLY A 26 2.93 2.11 -14.13
CA GLY A 26 3.26 1.12 -13.12
C GLY A 26 4.73 1.15 -12.65
N CYS A 27 5.68 1.55 -13.50
CA CYS A 27 7.07 1.71 -13.11
C CYS A 27 7.23 2.87 -12.13
N SER A 28 6.54 3.99 -12.40
CA SER A 28 6.53 5.14 -11.50
C SER A 28 5.97 4.78 -10.13
N ILE A 29 4.86 4.01 -10.07
CA ILE A 29 4.27 3.50 -8.82
C ILE A 29 5.32 2.72 -8.01
N PHE A 30 5.99 1.73 -8.62
CA PHE A 30 6.97 0.93 -7.89
C PHE A 30 8.23 1.71 -7.50
N SER A 31 8.58 2.77 -8.24
CA SER A 31 9.68 3.66 -7.89
C SER A 31 9.38 4.55 -6.68
N GLU A 32 8.10 4.93 -6.47
CA GLU A 32 7.70 5.77 -5.33
C GLU A 32 7.89 5.04 -4.00
N ARG A 33 7.49 3.77 -3.93
CA ARG A 33 7.62 2.95 -2.70
C ARG A 33 8.01 1.51 -3.01
N TYR A 34 9.25 1.17 -2.61
CA TYR A 34 9.81 -0.18 -2.73
C TYR A 34 8.90 -1.30 -2.18
N LEU A 35 8.20 -1.05 -1.08
CA LEU A 35 7.31 -2.04 -0.46
C LEU A 35 6.13 -2.44 -1.37
N TRP A 36 5.65 -1.56 -2.25
CA TRP A 36 4.54 -1.88 -3.15
C TRP A 36 4.90 -3.00 -4.12
N TYR A 37 6.10 -2.97 -4.69
CA TYR A 37 6.56 -4.06 -5.55
C TYR A 37 6.67 -5.39 -4.78
N LYS A 38 7.21 -5.35 -3.56
CA LYS A 38 7.31 -6.54 -2.68
C LYS A 38 5.93 -7.14 -2.39
N HIS A 39 4.92 -6.31 -2.13
CA HIS A 39 3.56 -6.76 -1.87
C HIS A 39 2.88 -7.30 -3.13
N ALA A 40 2.99 -6.60 -4.26
CA ALA A 40 2.45 -7.05 -5.55
C ALA A 40 3.01 -8.42 -5.95
N LYS A 41 4.34 -8.62 -5.82
CA LYS A 41 5.00 -9.90 -6.09
C LYS A 41 4.57 -11.02 -5.13
N LYS A 42 4.27 -10.69 -3.87
CA LYS A 42 3.74 -11.67 -2.90
C LYS A 42 2.32 -12.12 -3.29
N VAL A 43 1.49 -11.20 -3.78
CA VAL A 43 0.13 -11.51 -4.26
C VAL A 43 0.21 -12.32 -5.54
N GLU A 44 1.08 -11.95 -6.49
CA GLU A 44 1.35 -12.74 -7.69
C GLU A 44 1.76 -14.17 -7.33
N LYS A 45 2.72 -14.36 -6.42
CA LYS A 45 3.14 -15.71 -5.99
C LYS A 45 2.03 -16.48 -5.28
N LYS A 46 1.14 -15.79 -4.54
CA LYS A 46 0.06 -16.44 -3.78
C LYS A 46 -1.10 -16.88 -4.68
N TRP A 47 -1.43 -16.09 -5.70
CA TRP A 47 -2.65 -16.26 -6.49
C TRP A 47 -2.40 -16.61 -7.96
N GLY A 48 -1.15 -16.56 -8.43
CA GLY A 48 -0.77 -16.78 -9.82
C GLY A 48 -1.17 -15.64 -10.78
N THR A 49 -1.88 -14.63 -10.28
CA THR A 49 -2.33 -13.49 -11.10
C THR A 49 -1.19 -12.51 -11.36
N PRO A 50 -0.94 -12.13 -12.62
CA PRO A 50 0.15 -11.22 -12.95
C PRO A 50 -0.07 -9.81 -12.37
N ILE A 51 1.04 -9.13 -12.08
CA ILE A 51 1.08 -7.84 -11.38
C ILE A 51 0.29 -6.74 -12.10
N TYR A 52 0.37 -6.68 -13.44
CA TYR A 52 -0.31 -5.61 -14.20
C TYR A 52 -1.83 -5.65 -14.05
N ILE A 53 -2.42 -6.84 -13.82
CA ILE A 53 -3.86 -6.96 -13.54
C ILE A 53 -4.20 -6.33 -12.19
N GLN A 54 -3.34 -6.49 -11.19
CA GLN A 54 -3.53 -5.88 -9.88
C GLN A 54 -3.46 -4.35 -9.98
N LEU A 55 -2.54 -3.83 -10.81
CA LEU A 55 -2.39 -2.40 -11.05
C LEU A 55 -3.59 -1.78 -11.79
N ALA A 56 -4.29 -2.54 -12.64
CA ALA A 56 -5.45 -2.05 -13.41
C ALA A 56 -6.63 -1.58 -12.53
N PHE A 57 -6.66 -1.99 -11.26
CA PHE A 57 -7.70 -1.59 -10.30
C PHE A 57 -7.28 -0.41 -9.40
N ILE A 58 -6.03 0.06 -9.50
CA ILE A 58 -5.52 1.19 -8.69
C ILE A 58 -5.90 2.50 -9.38
N LYS A 59 -6.59 3.40 -8.66
CA LYS A 59 -7.00 4.73 -9.14
C LYS A 59 -6.51 5.83 -8.21
#